data_AF-G9YSZ3-F1
#
_entry.id   AF-G9YSZ3-F1
#
_cell.length_a   1.000
_cell.length_b   1.000
_cell.length_c   1.000
_cell.angle_alpha   90.00
_cell.angle_beta   90.00
_cell.angle_gamma   90.00
#
_symmetry.space_group_name_H-M   'P 1'
#
loop_
_entity.id
_entity.type
_entity.pdbx_description
1 polymer ?
#
loop_
_entity_poly.entity_id
_entity_poly.type
_entity_poly.pdbx_seq_one_letter_code
_entity_poly.pdbx_strand_id
1 'polypeptide(L)'
;MWIKKFPVSSFFSPVPRRRTAKPFGFGLYWEKAAYEEAEHAAKFAELLGEVVTDSTKKNLEMRVEAENGATLGKFELAKLAKQYNLDAIHDTVHEMARDEARHGKAFEGLLKRYFG
;
A
#
# COMPACT_ATOMS: atom_id res chain seq x y z
N MET A 1 43.01 -23.57 -10.36
CA MET A 1 42.95 -22.54 -11.41
C MET A 1 42.44 -23.16 -12.71
N TRP A 2 41.12 -23.16 -12.95
CA TRP A 2 40.54 -23.55 -14.23
C TRP A 2 39.31 -22.67 -14.48
N ILE A 3 39.56 -21.41 -14.89
CA ILE A 3 38.51 -20.50 -15.34
C ILE A 3 38.42 -20.68 -16.86
N LYS A 4 37.40 -21.40 -17.31
CA LYS A 4 37.02 -21.41 -18.73
C LYS A 4 36.55 -20.01 -19.10
N LYS A 5 37.24 -19.38 -20.06
CA LYS A 5 36.78 -18.18 -20.75
C LYS A 5 35.48 -18.53 -21.49
N PHE A 6 34.35 -18.00 -21.02
CA PHE A 6 33.13 -17.96 -21.82
C PHE A 6 33.26 -16.82 -22.85
N PRO A 7 33.09 -17.08 -24.16
CA PRO A 7 33.00 -16.02 -25.14
C PRO A 7 31.67 -15.28 -24.91
N VAL A 8 31.77 -13.96 -24.69
CA VAL A 8 30.59 -13.08 -24.61
C VAL A 8 30.05 -12.94 -26.04
N SER A 9 29.10 -13.78 -26.43
CA SER A 9 28.42 -13.61 -27.71
C SER A 9 27.48 -12.40 -27.62
N SER A 10 27.85 -11.31 -28.28
CA SER A 10 27.08 -10.06 -28.37
C SER A 10 25.86 -10.16 -29.28
N PHE A 11 25.05 -11.22 -29.15
CA PHE A 11 23.76 -11.30 -29.81
C PHE A 11 22.69 -10.67 -28.92
N PHE A 12 22.68 -9.34 -28.90
CA PHE A 12 21.45 -8.60 -28.63
C PHE A 12 20.48 -8.88 -29.78
N SER A 13 19.71 -9.96 -29.67
CA SER A 13 18.49 -10.10 -30.47
C SER A 13 17.47 -9.11 -29.91
N PRO A 14 17.01 -8.11 -30.67
CA PRO A 14 15.87 -7.32 -30.24
C PRO A 14 14.66 -8.26 -30.37
N VAL A 15 14.30 -8.95 -29.29
CA VAL A 15 13.02 -9.65 -29.24
C VAL A 15 11.99 -8.54 -29.51
N PRO A 16 11.24 -8.59 -30.62
CA PRO A 16 10.20 -7.61 -30.85
C PRO A 16 9.25 -7.79 -29.68
N ARG A 17 9.11 -6.79 -28.81
CA ARG A 17 7.98 -6.75 -27.89
C ARG A 17 6.76 -6.73 -28.80
N ARG A 18 6.15 -7.88 -29.06
CA ARG A 18 4.84 -7.95 -29.69
C ARG A 18 3.98 -7.01 -28.86
N ARG A 19 3.59 -5.88 -29.44
CA ARG A 19 2.52 -5.05 -28.88
C ARG A 19 1.24 -5.87 -29.08
N THR A 20 1.06 -6.91 -28.27
CA THR A 20 -0.26 -7.51 -28.11
C THR A 20 -1.16 -6.37 -27.68
N ALA A 21 -2.30 -6.19 -28.36
CA ALA A 21 -3.29 -5.22 -27.92
C ALA A 21 -3.51 -5.42 -26.41
N LYS A 22 -3.29 -4.37 -25.61
CA LYS A 22 -3.60 -4.43 -24.17
C LYS A 22 -5.08 -4.77 -24.10
N PRO A 23 -5.47 -5.95 -23.62
CA PRO A 23 -6.85 -6.32 -23.74
C PRO A 23 -7.63 -5.42 -22.79
N PHE A 24 -8.62 -4.74 -23.35
CA PHE A 24 -9.46 -3.80 -22.62
C PHE A 24 -10.26 -4.57 -21.56
N GLY A 25 -10.38 -4.00 -20.35
CA GLY A 25 -11.20 -4.58 -19.28
C GLY A 25 -10.45 -5.38 -18.21
N PHE A 26 -9.19 -5.79 -18.43
CA PHE A 26 -8.43 -6.45 -17.36
C PHE A 26 -8.31 -5.56 -16.12
N GLY A 27 -7.78 -4.34 -16.26
CA GLY A 27 -7.60 -3.42 -15.14
C GLY A 27 -8.89 -3.14 -14.35
N LEU A 28 -10.02 -3.01 -15.05
CA LEU A 28 -11.33 -2.83 -14.42
C LEU A 28 -11.76 -4.06 -13.61
N TYR A 29 -11.47 -5.27 -14.11
CA TYR A 29 -11.73 -6.48 -13.36
C TYR A 29 -10.81 -6.60 -12.14
N TRP A 30 -9.52 -6.26 -12.25
CA TRP A 30 -8.60 -6.23 -11.11
C TRP A 30 -9.06 -5.26 -10.02
N GLU A 31 -9.52 -4.07 -10.41
CA GLU A 31 -10.08 -3.09 -9.47
C GLU A 31 -11.33 -3.65 -8.79
N LYS A 32 -12.26 -4.23 -9.57
CA LYS A 32 -13.46 -4.87 -9.02
C LYS A 32 -13.10 -5.98 -8.03
N ALA A 33 -12.20 -6.87 -8.39
CA ALA A 33 -11.73 -7.95 -7.52
C ALA A 33 -11.12 -7.39 -6.23
N ALA A 34 -10.34 -6.30 -6.30
CA ALA A 34 -9.77 -5.67 -5.11
C ALA A 34 -10.85 -5.16 -4.13
N TYR A 35 -11.95 -4.60 -4.64
CA TYR A 35 -13.09 -4.20 -3.80
C TYR A 35 -13.82 -5.41 -3.20
N GLU A 36 -14.02 -6.48 -3.98
CA GLU A 36 -14.65 -7.72 -3.51
C GLU A 36 -13.83 -8.36 -2.37
N GLU A 37 -12.50 -8.41 -2.49
CA GLU A 37 -11.63 -8.94 -1.42
C GLU A 37 -11.58 -8.03 -0.18
N ALA A 38 -11.65 -6.71 -0.35
CA ALA A 38 -11.79 -5.79 0.77
C ALA A 38 -13.11 -6.02 1.54
N GLU A 39 -14.21 -6.30 0.82
CA GLU A 39 -15.49 -6.67 1.42
C GLU A 39 -15.40 -8.00 2.17
N HIS A 40 -14.72 -9.01 1.60
CA HIS A 40 -14.48 -10.28 2.28
C HIS A 40 -13.72 -10.08 3.60
N ALA A 41 -12.64 -9.30 3.59
CA ALA A 41 -11.87 -9.00 4.78
C ALA A 41 -12.71 -8.28 5.85
N ALA A 42 -13.57 -7.33 5.46
CA ALA A 42 -14.47 -6.62 6.37
C ALA A 42 -15.49 -7.57 7.03
N LYS A 43 -16.06 -8.51 6.28
CA LYS A 43 -16.98 -9.53 6.84
C LYS A 43 -16.29 -10.42 7.88
N PHE A 44 -15.06 -10.87 7.61
CA PHE A 44 -14.31 -11.66 8.59
C PHE A 44 -13.94 -10.84 9.84
N ALA A 45 -13.55 -9.58 9.65
CA ALA A 45 -13.29 -8.65 10.74
C ALA A 45 -14.50 -8.50 11.69
N GLU A 46 -15.71 -8.42 11.12
CA GLU A 46 -16.96 -8.36 11.88
C GLU A 46 -17.26 -9.70 12.58
N LEU A 47 -17.15 -10.83 11.87
CA LEU A 47 -17.42 -12.16 12.43
C LEU A 47 -16.47 -12.55 13.58
N LEU A 48 -15.20 -12.16 13.49
CA LEU A 48 -14.20 -12.41 14.53
C LEU A 48 -14.36 -11.46 15.72
N GLY A 49 -14.85 -10.23 15.49
CA GLY A 49 -15.09 -9.24 16.54
C GLY A 49 -13.81 -8.68 17.19
N GLU A 50 -12.63 -8.97 16.63
CA GLU A 50 -11.34 -8.57 17.22
C GLU A 50 -10.90 -7.16 16.80
N VAL A 51 -11.32 -6.72 15.61
CA VAL A 51 -10.81 -5.48 14.97
C VAL A 51 -11.91 -4.42 14.75
N VAL A 52 -13.16 -4.75 15.05
CA VAL A 52 -14.32 -3.84 15.00
C VAL A 52 -15.14 -4.03 16.28
N THR A 53 -15.61 -2.92 16.85
CA THR A 53 -16.48 -2.89 18.04
C THR A 53 -17.93 -2.56 17.67
N ASP A 54 -18.85 -2.72 18.62
CA ASP A 54 -20.26 -2.33 18.49
C ASP A 54 -20.50 -0.81 18.47
N SER A 55 -19.48 -0.01 18.75
CA SER A 55 -19.56 1.45 18.84
C SER A 55 -18.86 2.13 17.66
N THR A 56 -19.64 2.80 16.81
CA THR A 56 -19.11 3.64 15.72
C THR A 56 -18.11 4.68 16.23
N LYS A 57 -18.36 5.27 17.41
CA LYS A 57 -17.44 6.23 18.02
C LYS A 57 -16.10 5.57 18.32
N LYS A 58 -16.12 4.42 18.99
CA LYS A 58 -14.88 3.71 19.37
C LYS A 58 -14.11 3.25 18.14
N ASN A 59 -14.81 2.77 17.10
CA ASN A 59 -14.20 2.40 15.83
C ASN A 59 -13.51 3.60 15.16
N LEU A 60 -14.13 4.79 15.16
CA LEU A 60 -13.50 6.00 14.65
C LEU A 60 -12.27 6.43 15.47
N GLU A 61 -12.34 6.38 16.81
CA GLU A 61 -11.19 6.65 17.69
C GLU A 61 -10.02 5.72 17.36
N MET A 62 -10.29 4.41 17.26
CA MET A 62 -9.29 3.41 16.89
C MET A 62 -8.67 3.66 15.51
N ARG A 63 -9.46 4.15 14.54
CA ARG A 63 -8.94 4.53 13.22
C ARG A 63 -8.05 5.76 13.27
N VAL A 64 -8.41 6.79 14.03
CA VAL A 64 -7.55 7.98 14.22
C VAL A 64 -6.21 7.58 14.83
N GLU A 65 -6.22 6.76 15.88
CA GLU A 65 -5.01 6.24 16.52
C GLU A 65 -4.17 5.39 15.54
N ALA A 66 -4.83 4.51 14.77
CA ALA A 66 -4.15 3.67 13.79
C ALA A 66 -3.46 4.49 12.68
N GLU A 67 -4.12 5.51 12.13
CA GLU A 67 -3.52 6.37 11.09
C GLU A 67 -2.36 7.21 11.63
N ASN A 68 -2.45 7.69 12.87
CA ASN A 68 -1.35 8.41 13.51
C ASN A 68 -0.13 7.51 13.72
N GLY A 69 -0.36 6.27 14.19
CA GLY A 69 0.69 5.26 14.32
C GLY A 69 1.32 4.89 12.97
N ALA A 70 0.50 4.67 11.94
CA ALA A 70 0.96 4.36 10.59
C ALA A 70 1.76 5.51 9.96
N THR A 71 1.32 6.76 10.17
CA THR A 71 2.04 7.96 9.73
C THR A 71 3.44 8.03 10.35
N LEU A 72 3.54 7.81 11.67
CA LEU A 72 4.82 7.79 12.38
C LEU A 72 5.73 6.68 11.87
N GLY A 73 5.22 5.43 11.83
CA GLY A 73 6.00 4.27 11.41
C GLY A 73 6.50 4.38 9.97
N LYS A 74 5.68 4.89 9.04
CA LYS A 74 6.10 5.14 7.66
C LYS A 74 7.13 6.26 7.57
N PHE A 75 6.99 7.32 8.36
CA PHE A 75 7.99 8.40 8.38
C PHE A 75 9.34 7.93 8.90
N GLU A 76 9.35 7.09 9.94
CA GLU A 76 10.57 6.46 10.46
C GLU A 76 11.19 5.50 9.44
N LEU A 77 10.38 4.69 8.78
CA LEU A 77 10.83 3.78 7.72
C LEU A 77 11.42 4.54 6.52
N ALA A 78 10.79 5.64 6.11
CA ALA A 78 11.32 6.49 5.04
C ALA A 78 12.69 7.07 5.43
N LYS A 79 12.83 7.60 6.66
CA LYS A 79 14.13 8.07 7.18
C LYS A 79 15.19 6.98 7.15
N LEU A 80 14.83 5.77 7.59
CA LEU A 80 15.73 4.62 7.58
C LEU A 80 16.15 4.24 6.16
N ALA A 81 15.20 4.18 5.21
CA ALA A 81 15.48 3.92 3.81
C ALA A 81 16.47 4.96 3.23
N LYS A 82 16.31 6.24 3.60
CA LYS A 82 17.24 7.29 3.18
C LYS A 82 18.65 7.09 3.74
N GLN A 83 18.79 6.65 4.99
CA GLN A 83 20.09 6.33 5.60
C GLN A 83 20.82 5.20 4.86
N TYR A 84 20.07 4.24 4.28
CA TYR A 84 20.62 3.15 3.47
C TYR A 84 20.72 3.47 1.97
N ASN A 85 20.48 4.72 1.55
CA ASN A 85 20.47 5.14 0.14
C ASN A 85 19.46 4.36 -0.74
N LEU A 86 18.34 3.92 -0.16
CA LEU A 86 17.24 3.25 -0.85
C LEU A 86 16.19 4.26 -1.30
N ASP A 87 16.57 5.15 -2.22
CA ASP A 87 15.78 6.33 -2.57
C ASP A 87 14.37 6.00 -3.10
N ALA A 88 14.22 4.96 -3.92
CA ALA A 88 12.90 4.54 -4.41
C ALA A 88 11.96 4.12 -3.26
N ILE A 89 12.48 3.45 -2.24
CA ILE A 89 11.70 3.05 -1.06
C ILE A 89 11.39 4.26 -0.21
N HIS A 90 12.37 5.15 0.01
CA HIS A 90 12.15 6.40 0.72
C HIS A 90 11.01 7.20 0.09
N ASP A 91 11.05 7.45 -1.21
CA ASP A 91 10.09 8.31 -1.89
C ASP A 91 8.67 7.73 -1.83
N THR A 92 8.53 6.42 -2.13
CA THR A 92 7.23 5.75 -2.04
C THR A 92 6.67 5.75 -0.61
N VAL A 93 7.46 5.37 0.39
CA VAL A 93 6.99 5.30 1.78
C VAL A 93 6.70 6.69 2.33
N HIS A 94 7.46 7.70 1.92
CA HIS A 94 7.22 9.09 2.31
C HIS A 94 5.92 9.64 1.73
N GLU A 95 5.57 9.32 0.49
CA GLU A 95 4.27 9.62 -0.10
C GLU A 95 3.14 8.92 0.67
N MET A 96 3.29 7.62 0.94
CA MET A 96 2.32 6.85 1.74
C MET A 96 2.12 7.46 3.13
N ALA A 97 3.17 8.00 3.78
CA ALA A 97 3.04 8.65 5.08
C ALA A 97 2.16 9.92 5.01
N ARG A 98 2.19 10.66 3.89
CA ARG A 98 1.32 11.82 3.68
C ARG A 98 -0.13 11.42 3.47
N ASP A 99 -0.37 10.29 2.81
CA ASP A 99 -1.71 9.74 2.67
C ASP A 99 -2.31 9.34 4.02
N GLU A 100 -1.55 8.68 4.89
CA GLU A 100 -2.05 8.34 6.23
C GLU A 100 -2.33 9.58 7.07
N ALA A 101 -1.50 10.63 6.97
CA ALA A 101 -1.79 11.90 7.63
C ALA A 101 -3.10 12.54 7.12
N ARG A 102 -3.40 12.38 5.83
CA ARG A 102 -4.67 12.84 5.24
C ARG A 102 -5.85 11.98 5.71
N HIS A 103 -5.68 10.67 5.79
CA HIS A 103 -6.69 9.74 6.30
C HIS A 103 -6.98 10.01 7.79
N GLY A 104 -5.95 10.18 8.62
CA GLY A 104 -6.08 10.52 10.03
C GLY A 104 -6.88 11.79 10.27
N LYS A 105 -6.58 12.86 9.51
CA LYS A 105 -7.35 14.12 9.55
C LYS A 105 -8.82 13.94 9.13
N ALA A 106 -9.08 13.09 8.14
CA ALA A 106 -10.44 12.80 7.71
C ALA A 106 -11.22 12.07 8.81
N PHE A 107 -10.64 11.04 9.43
CA PHE A 107 -11.28 10.32 10.55
C PHE A 107 -11.47 11.21 11.77
N GLU A 108 -10.48 12.04 12.13
CA GLU A 108 -10.58 12.99 13.23
C GLU A 108 -11.71 14.00 12.98
N GLY A 109 -11.83 14.50 11.74
CA GLY A 109 -12.93 15.37 11.32
C GLY A 109 -14.31 14.70 11.47
N LEU A 110 -14.44 13.43 11.07
CA LEU A 110 -15.68 12.65 11.25
C LEU A 110 -15.99 12.43 12.73
N LEU A 111 -15.00 12.03 13.52
CA LEU A 111 -15.15 11.80 14.96
C LEU A 111 -15.65 13.06 15.67
N LYS A 112 -15.01 14.20 15.41
CA LYS A 112 -15.41 15.49 15.97
C LYS A 112 -16.81 15.91 15.51
N ARG A 113 -17.15 15.70 14.24
CA ARG A 113 -18.44 16.12 13.68
C ARG A 113 -19.62 15.37 14.31
N TYR A 114 -19.47 14.08 14.56
CA TYR A 114 -20.57 13.22 14.99
C TYR A 114 -20.57 12.91 16.49
N PHE A 115 -19.45 13.08 17.19
CA PHE A 115 -19.28 12.63 18.59
C PHE A 115 -18.50 13.59 19.51
N GLY A 116 -18.11 14.76 19.02
CA GLY A 116 -17.32 15.77 19.75
C GLY A 116 -18.06 17.06 20.05
#